data_AF-A0A6A5KA50-F1
#
_entry.id   AF-A0A6A5KA50-F1
#
_cell.length_a   1.000
_cell.length_b   1.000
_cell.length_c   1.000
_cell.angle_alpha   90.00
_cell.angle_beta   90.00
_cell.angle_gamma   90.00
#
_symmetry.space_group_name_H-M   'P 1'
#
loop_
_entity.id
_entity.type
_entity.pdbx_description
1 polymer ?
#
loop_
_entity_poly.entity_id
_entity_poly.type
_entity_poly.pdbx_seq_one_letter_code
_entity_poly.pdbx_strand_id
1 'polypeptide(L)'
;MSATKPVPTPHTSAPIVAQYDGNGFVVGGGVAIFHVATGRVVVCSLQDRRGRTVYFLPKGRRDAGEESGRGAEREGYEESGYRNRLLPLPTTHCQPQAHPRIHASPLTAEPIWLQLLPLGTRQYLLYWYIAETLPPALEAELETPAGAPYKPPPPYPRNLSLKERIEMEPEGYEPLHHEGTGVDEEERAYGSELLGVDEAVMRLGARGVMADVVMKGWKAIKDRYAMEDAATCESPEAV
;
A
#
# COMPACT_ATOMS: atom_id res chain seq x y z
N MET A 1 24.82 7.63 -25.34
CA MET A 1 24.46 6.28 -24.84
C MET A 1 24.43 6.36 -23.33
N SER A 2 23.25 6.51 -22.73
CA SER A 2 23.11 6.60 -21.27
C SER A 2 23.20 5.18 -20.70
N ALA A 3 24.20 4.92 -19.86
CA ALA A 3 24.37 3.62 -19.25
C ALA A 3 23.23 3.38 -18.25
N THR A 4 22.39 2.38 -18.51
CA THR A 4 21.31 1.95 -17.61
C THR A 4 21.95 1.52 -16.29
N LYS A 5 21.73 2.28 -15.22
CA LYS A 5 22.18 1.86 -13.88
C LYS A 5 21.55 0.50 -13.55
N PRO A 6 22.32 -0.47 -13.02
CA PRO A 6 21.76 -1.75 -12.61
C PRO A 6 20.70 -1.51 -11.52
N VAL A 7 19.50 -2.04 -11.75
CA VAL A 7 18.43 -2.05 -10.75
C VAL A 7 18.92 -2.91 -9.58
N PRO A 8 18.96 -2.40 -8.35
CA PRO A 8 19.38 -3.19 -7.19
C PRO A 8 18.47 -4.42 -7.03
N THR A 9 19.08 -5.58 -6.78
CA THR A 9 18.34 -6.82 -6.57
C THR A 9 17.54 -6.73 -5.27
N PRO A 10 16.23 -7.04 -5.28
CA PRO A 10 15.39 -6.98 -4.08
C PRO A 10 15.92 -7.87 -2.95
N HIS A 11 15.72 -7.42 -1.70
CA HIS A 11 16.23 -8.10 -0.52
C HIS A 11 15.37 -9.31 -0.11
N THR A 12 15.66 -10.48 -0.66
CA THR A 12 14.90 -11.71 -0.37
C THR A 12 15.70 -12.75 0.39
N SER A 13 15.10 -13.35 1.41
CA SER A 13 15.65 -14.53 2.11
C SER A 13 15.27 -15.82 1.38
N ALA A 14 16.09 -16.87 1.54
CA ALA A 14 15.68 -18.22 1.14
C ALA A 14 14.50 -18.71 2.00
N PRO A 15 13.64 -19.62 1.50
CA PRO A 15 12.60 -20.23 2.31
C PRO A 15 13.16 -20.86 3.58
N ILE A 16 12.51 -20.61 4.71
CA ILE A 16 12.88 -21.16 6.02
C ILE A 16 11.75 -22.03 6.57
N VAL A 17 12.10 -23.02 7.38
CA VAL A 17 11.16 -23.78 8.20
C VAL A 17 11.28 -23.28 9.64
N ALA A 18 10.22 -22.68 10.16
CA ALA A 18 10.12 -22.22 11.54
C ALA A 18 8.68 -22.42 12.05
N GLN A 19 8.51 -22.69 13.34
CA GLN A 19 7.22 -22.85 13.98
C GLN A 19 7.12 -21.93 15.19
N TYR A 20 5.96 -21.29 15.32
CA TYR A 20 5.62 -20.41 16.45
C TYR A 20 4.23 -20.82 16.93
N ASP A 21 4.02 -20.90 18.25
CA ASP A 21 2.66 -21.01 18.79
C ASP A 21 1.93 -19.67 18.65
N GLY A 22 0.62 -19.65 18.87
CA GLY A 22 -0.20 -18.43 18.70
C GLY A 22 0.23 -17.23 19.56
N ASN A 23 0.97 -17.45 20.65
CA ASN A 23 1.52 -16.38 21.49
C ASN A 23 2.94 -15.97 21.09
N GLY A 24 3.58 -16.77 20.23
CA GLY A 24 4.95 -16.58 19.74
C GLY A 24 5.04 -15.64 18.55
N PHE A 25 3.91 -15.16 18.00
CA PHE A 25 3.93 -14.22 16.88
C PHE A 25 2.84 -13.15 16.93
N VAL A 26 3.07 -12.08 16.17
CA VAL A 26 2.13 -10.99 15.89
C VAL A 26 1.99 -10.88 14.38
N VAL A 27 0.78 -10.60 13.90
CA VAL A 27 0.50 -10.32 12.49
C VAL A 27 0.24 -8.83 12.33
N GLY A 28 0.86 -8.22 11.34
CA GLY A 28 0.67 -6.81 10.99
C GLY A 28 0.48 -6.61 9.50
N GLY A 29 -0.02 -5.43 9.18
CA GLY A 29 -0.22 -4.94 7.81
C GLY A 29 0.54 -3.63 7.63
N GLY A 30 1.26 -3.52 6.52
CA GLY A 30 1.86 -2.28 6.06
C GLY A 30 1.39 -1.98 4.65
N VAL A 31 1.39 -0.71 4.28
CA VAL A 31 0.83 -0.28 3.00
C VAL A 31 1.65 0.84 2.36
N ALA A 32 1.88 0.73 1.05
CA ALA A 32 2.33 1.86 0.23
C ALA A 32 1.10 2.48 -0.44
N ILE A 33 0.73 3.68 0.00
CA ILE A 33 -0.46 4.41 -0.47
C ILE A 33 -0.04 5.33 -1.61
N PHE A 34 -0.47 5.04 -2.83
CA PHE A 34 -0.16 5.85 -4.01
C PHE A 34 -1.28 6.84 -4.32
N HIS A 35 -0.91 8.09 -4.58
CA HIS A 35 -1.76 8.99 -5.35
C HIS A 35 -1.52 8.72 -6.83
N VAL A 36 -2.38 7.86 -7.41
CA VAL A 36 -2.19 7.28 -8.74
C VAL A 36 -2.12 8.37 -9.82
N ALA A 37 -2.92 9.43 -9.73
CA ALA A 37 -2.95 10.54 -10.70
C ALA A 37 -1.61 11.27 -10.84
N THR A 38 -0.85 11.39 -9.76
CA THR A 38 0.40 12.16 -9.73
C THR A 38 1.66 11.29 -9.63
N GLY A 39 1.50 9.98 -9.44
CA GLY A 39 2.62 9.07 -9.22
C GLY A 39 3.40 9.37 -7.93
N ARG A 40 2.71 9.91 -6.92
CA ARG A 40 3.27 10.15 -5.58
C ARG A 40 2.87 9.02 -4.62
N VAL A 41 3.64 8.83 -3.57
CA VAL A 41 3.40 7.84 -2.51
C VAL A 41 3.51 8.49 -1.15
N VAL A 42 2.63 8.08 -0.23
CA VAL A 42 2.65 8.55 1.16
C VAL A 42 3.87 7.98 1.87
N VAL A 43 4.62 8.85 2.55
CA VAL A 43 5.74 8.48 3.43
C VAL A 43 5.52 9.12 4.79
N CYS A 44 5.56 8.30 5.84
CA CYS A 44 5.54 8.75 7.22
C CYS A 44 6.95 9.06 7.71
N SER A 45 7.04 9.92 8.72
CA SER A 45 8.28 10.36 9.32
C SER A 45 8.11 10.58 10.82
N LEU A 46 9.15 10.29 11.59
CA LEU A 46 9.21 10.58 13.02
C LEU A 46 10.59 11.13 13.37
N GLN A 47 10.64 12.02 14.35
CA GLN A 47 11.90 12.49 14.93
C GLN A 47 12.34 11.51 16.03
N ASP A 48 13.47 10.84 15.83
CA ASP A 48 14.00 9.96 16.86
C ASP A 48 14.50 10.75 18.08
N ARG A 49 14.82 10.07 19.18
CA ARG A 49 15.33 10.70 20.41
C ARG A 49 16.63 11.49 20.23
N ARG A 50 17.30 11.36 19.09
CA ARG A 50 18.54 12.06 18.73
C ARG A 50 18.29 13.21 17.75
N GLY A 51 17.02 13.53 17.44
CA GLY A 51 16.63 14.57 16.50
C GLY A 51 16.89 14.22 15.04
N ARG A 52 16.98 12.91 14.71
CA ARG A 52 17.09 12.45 13.33
C ARG A 52 15.71 12.08 12.82
N THR A 53 15.37 12.54 11.64
CA THR A 53 14.16 12.10 10.94
C THR A 53 14.33 10.68 10.42
N VAL A 54 13.44 9.79 10.83
CA VAL A 54 13.32 8.42 10.31
C VAL A 54 12.09 8.37 9.43
N TYR A 55 12.24 7.85 8.21
CA TYR A 55 11.16 7.70 7.25
C TYR A 55 10.72 6.25 7.13
N PHE A 56 9.42 6.03 6.97
CA PHE A 56 8.82 4.70 6.87
C PHE A 56 7.49 4.75 6.10
N LEU A 57 7.03 3.59 5.66
CA LEU A 57 5.66 3.40 5.19
C LEU A 57 4.75 3.05 6.37
N PRO A 58 3.48 3.49 6.38
CA PRO A 58 2.58 3.22 7.49
C PRO A 58 2.33 1.72 7.65
N LYS A 59 2.40 1.23 8.89
CA LYS A 59 2.30 -0.18 9.25
C LYS A 59 2.15 -0.42 10.75
N GLY A 60 1.15 -1.18 11.14
CA GLY A 60 0.99 -1.62 12.52
C GLY A 60 0.31 -2.98 12.64
N ARG A 61 -0.20 -3.25 13.84
CA ARG A 61 -0.67 -4.58 14.22
C ARG A 61 -2.10 -4.76 13.77
N ARG A 62 -2.38 -5.91 13.16
CA ARG A 62 -3.74 -6.29 12.84
C ARG A 62 -4.54 -6.54 14.12
N ASP A 63 -5.78 -6.07 14.16
CA ASP A 63 -6.69 -6.32 15.26
C ASP A 63 -7.14 -7.80 15.34
N ALA A 64 -7.64 -8.19 16.51
CA ALA A 64 -8.15 -9.54 16.72
C ALA A 64 -9.37 -9.82 15.82
N GLY A 65 -9.24 -10.79 14.91
CA GLY A 65 -10.31 -11.16 13.97
C GLY A 65 -10.41 -10.29 12.72
N GLU A 66 -9.62 -9.22 12.62
CA GLU A 66 -9.55 -8.36 11.44
C GLU A 66 -8.90 -9.08 10.24
N GLU A 67 -9.26 -8.74 9.01
CA GLU A 67 -8.62 -9.29 7.80
C GLU A 67 -7.29 -8.53 7.54
N SER A 68 -6.23 -9.21 7.10
CA SER A 68 -4.88 -8.60 7.01
C SER A 68 -4.81 -7.38 6.07
N GLY A 69 -5.50 -7.45 4.93
CA GLY A 69 -5.61 -6.32 4.01
C GLY A 69 -6.37 -5.14 4.61
N ARG A 70 -7.50 -5.41 5.28
CA ARG A 70 -8.26 -4.39 6.03
C ARG A 70 -7.46 -3.74 7.15
N GLY A 71 -6.66 -4.54 7.87
CA GLY A 71 -5.73 -4.02 8.86
C GLY A 71 -4.69 -3.10 8.24
N ALA A 72 -4.13 -3.46 7.08
CA ALA A 72 -3.19 -2.58 6.38
C ALA A 72 -3.83 -1.25 5.95
N GLU A 73 -5.11 -1.25 5.51
CA GLU A 73 -5.84 -0.03 5.17
C GLU A 73 -6.04 0.88 6.41
N ARG A 74 -6.46 0.30 7.53
CA ARG A 74 -6.66 1.01 8.81
C ARG A 74 -5.35 1.61 9.30
N GLU A 75 -4.29 0.80 9.41
CA GLU A 75 -2.95 1.23 9.82
C GLU A 75 -2.40 2.33 8.89
N GLY A 76 -2.67 2.20 7.59
CA GLY A 76 -2.41 3.22 6.60
C GLY A 76 -3.03 4.58 6.95
N TYR A 77 -4.30 4.58 7.34
CA TYR A 77 -5.01 5.80 7.71
C TYR A 77 -4.56 6.33 9.08
N GLU A 78 -4.44 5.47 10.09
CA GLU A 78 -4.10 5.86 11.47
C GLU A 78 -2.71 6.50 11.54
N GLU A 79 -1.69 5.87 10.97
CA GLU A 79 -0.29 6.38 11.03
C GLU A 79 0.02 7.50 10.03
N SER A 80 -0.78 7.67 8.96
CA SER A 80 -0.46 8.65 7.89
C SER A 80 -1.48 9.75 7.68
N GLY A 81 -2.70 9.63 8.20
CA GLY A 81 -3.78 10.58 7.93
C GLY A 81 -4.39 10.47 6.53
N TYR A 82 -3.87 9.63 5.63
CA TYR A 82 -4.43 9.44 4.29
C TYR A 82 -5.34 8.23 4.23
N ARG A 83 -6.61 8.46 3.89
CA ARG A 83 -7.52 7.35 3.58
C ARG A 83 -7.07 6.66 2.32
N ASN A 84 -7.19 5.34 2.34
CA ASN A 84 -6.68 4.49 1.30
C ASN A 84 -7.53 3.24 1.16
N ARG A 85 -7.52 2.66 -0.04
CA ARG A 85 -8.06 1.31 -0.29
C ARG A 85 -7.06 0.47 -1.04
N LEU A 86 -7.04 -0.82 -0.78
CA LEU A 86 -6.17 -1.74 -1.51
C LEU A 86 -6.43 -1.64 -3.03
N LEU A 87 -5.34 -1.57 -3.79
CA LEU A 87 -5.36 -1.42 -5.22
C LEU A 87 -5.08 -2.77 -5.89
N PRO A 88 -6.05 -3.37 -6.62
CA PRO A 88 -5.82 -4.57 -7.39
C PRO A 88 -4.83 -4.32 -8.52
N LEU A 89 -3.79 -5.13 -8.60
CA LEU A 89 -2.68 -4.98 -9.54
C LEU A 89 -2.32 -6.33 -10.17
N PRO A 90 -1.69 -6.34 -11.37
CA PRO A 90 -1.27 -7.56 -12.05
C PRO A 90 0.02 -8.12 -11.46
N THR A 91 0.08 -8.26 -10.14
CA THR A 91 1.26 -8.77 -9.43
C THR A 91 1.27 -10.29 -9.42
N THR A 92 2.40 -10.90 -9.76
CA THR A 92 2.58 -12.35 -9.59
C THR A 92 2.46 -12.73 -8.11
N HIS A 93 1.64 -13.74 -7.83
CA HIS A 93 1.46 -14.30 -6.49
C HIS A 93 1.37 -15.83 -6.55
N CYS A 94 1.56 -16.47 -5.41
CA CYS A 94 1.51 -17.93 -5.27
C CYS A 94 0.13 -18.44 -4.83
N GLN A 95 -0.82 -17.54 -4.53
CA GLN A 95 -2.16 -17.95 -4.06
C GLN A 95 -2.99 -18.59 -5.18
N PRO A 96 -3.76 -19.65 -4.86
CA PRO A 96 -4.67 -20.26 -5.83
C PRO A 96 -5.86 -19.33 -6.09
N GLN A 97 -6.32 -19.32 -7.34
CA GLN A 97 -7.59 -18.68 -7.68
C GLN A 97 -8.77 -19.54 -7.22
N ALA A 98 -9.84 -18.88 -6.79
CA ALA A 98 -11.09 -19.52 -6.38
C ALA A 98 -11.67 -20.39 -7.52
N HIS A 99 -12.30 -21.50 -7.15
CA HIS A 99 -12.95 -22.39 -8.10
C HIS A 99 -14.37 -21.90 -8.43
N PRO A 100 -14.80 -21.89 -9.71
CA PRO A 100 -14.06 -22.29 -10.91
C PRO A 100 -13.10 -21.20 -11.39
N ARG A 101 -11.89 -21.59 -11.82
CA ARG A 101 -10.80 -20.66 -12.20
C ARG A 101 -11.00 -19.93 -13.53
N ILE A 102 -12.14 -20.13 -14.18
CA ILE A 102 -12.38 -19.77 -15.59
C ILE A 102 -12.58 -18.25 -15.77
N HIS A 103 -12.85 -17.52 -14.68
CA HIS A 103 -13.15 -16.08 -14.69
C HIS A 103 -12.32 -15.28 -13.67
N ALA A 104 -11.18 -15.80 -13.25
CA ALA A 104 -10.37 -15.11 -12.26
C ALA A 104 -9.65 -13.93 -12.89
N SER A 105 -9.90 -12.74 -12.33
CA SER A 105 -9.21 -11.52 -12.73
C SER A 105 -7.68 -11.68 -12.57
N PRO A 106 -6.86 -11.19 -13.52
CA PRO A 106 -5.42 -11.10 -13.33
C PRO A 106 -5.04 -10.02 -12.29
N LEU A 107 -5.97 -9.15 -11.92
CA LEU A 107 -5.79 -8.11 -10.91
C LEU A 107 -6.15 -8.63 -9.53
N THR A 108 -5.20 -8.62 -8.61
CA THR A 108 -5.40 -9.02 -7.22
C THR A 108 -4.82 -8.01 -6.24
N ALA A 109 -5.36 -7.99 -5.03
CA ALA A 109 -4.89 -7.15 -3.92
C ALA A 109 -4.11 -8.00 -2.88
N GLU A 110 -3.40 -9.01 -3.36
CA GLU A 110 -2.54 -9.85 -2.52
C GLU A 110 -1.35 -9.04 -1.99
N PRO A 111 -0.78 -9.40 -0.82
CA PRO A 111 0.42 -8.73 -0.32
C PRO A 111 1.59 -8.96 -1.28
N ILE A 112 2.30 -7.89 -1.60
CA ILE A 112 3.43 -7.92 -2.54
C ILE A 112 4.75 -8.30 -1.88
N TRP A 113 4.78 -8.27 -0.54
CA TRP A 113 5.94 -8.60 0.27
C TRP A 113 5.54 -9.14 1.65
N LEU A 114 6.37 -10.00 2.22
CA LEU A 114 6.30 -10.46 3.60
C LEU A 114 7.64 -10.20 4.30
N GLN A 115 7.60 -9.65 5.50
CA GLN A 115 8.77 -9.56 6.39
C GLN A 115 8.56 -10.35 7.67
N LEU A 116 9.64 -11.00 8.11
CA LEU A 116 9.77 -11.60 9.43
C LEU A 116 10.73 -10.74 10.25
N LEU A 117 10.23 -10.03 11.25
CA LEU A 117 11.01 -9.14 12.13
C LEU A 117 10.97 -9.62 13.59
N PRO A 118 12.07 -9.55 14.35
CA PRO A 118 12.04 -9.83 15.78
C PRO A 118 11.24 -8.75 16.52
N LEU A 119 10.39 -9.16 17.47
CA LEU A 119 9.61 -8.29 18.35
C LEU A 119 9.73 -8.78 19.80
N GLY A 120 10.82 -8.39 20.47
CA GLY A 120 11.16 -8.92 21.79
C GLY A 120 11.37 -10.43 21.74
N THR A 121 10.55 -11.20 22.46
CA THR A 121 10.54 -12.67 22.43
C THR A 121 9.59 -13.27 21.39
N ARG A 122 8.91 -12.44 20.59
CA ARG A 122 7.94 -12.84 19.58
C ARG A 122 8.45 -12.57 18.17
N GLN A 123 7.83 -13.22 17.19
CA GLN A 123 8.03 -12.96 15.76
C GLN A 123 6.96 -12.00 15.24
N TYR A 124 7.34 -10.97 14.49
CA TYR A 124 6.41 -10.12 13.77
C TYR A 124 6.36 -10.53 12.31
N LEU A 125 5.17 -10.93 11.84
CA LEU A 125 4.87 -11.25 10.45
C LEU A 125 4.17 -10.03 9.85
N LEU A 126 4.86 -9.32 8.97
CA LEU A 126 4.37 -8.09 8.37
C LEU A 126 4.11 -8.30 6.87
N TYR A 127 2.85 -8.18 6.48
CA TYR A 127 2.44 -8.21 5.07
C TYR A 127 2.42 -6.78 4.52
N TRP A 128 3.03 -6.57 3.35
CA TRP A 128 3.01 -5.29 2.67
C TRP A 128 2.07 -5.30 1.48
N TYR A 129 1.17 -4.33 1.45
CA TYR A 129 0.16 -4.15 0.42
C TYR A 129 0.39 -2.87 -0.38
N ILE A 130 -0.27 -2.78 -1.52
CA ILE A 130 -0.34 -1.56 -2.33
C ILE A 130 -1.76 -1.03 -2.26
N ALA A 131 -1.89 0.25 -2.00
CA ALA A 131 -3.17 0.95 -1.95
C ALA A 131 -3.12 2.22 -2.78
N GLU A 132 -4.30 2.78 -3.03
CA GLU A 132 -4.45 4.13 -3.57
C GLU A 132 -5.11 5.07 -2.56
N THR A 133 -4.85 6.36 -2.69
CA THR A 133 -5.70 7.40 -2.09
C THR A 133 -7.11 7.34 -2.66
N LEU A 134 -8.09 7.88 -1.94
CA LEU A 134 -9.50 7.83 -2.36
C LEU A 134 -9.90 9.08 -3.20
N PRO A 135 -10.91 8.94 -4.09
CA PRO A 135 -11.49 10.09 -4.76
C PRO A 135 -12.27 10.95 -3.75
N PRO A 136 -12.38 12.27 -3.96
CA PRO A 136 -12.93 13.20 -2.97
C PRO A 136 -14.38 12.88 -2.57
N ALA A 137 -15.21 12.38 -3.49
CA ALA A 137 -16.58 12.00 -3.18
C ALA A 137 -16.64 10.83 -2.17
N LEU A 138 -15.80 9.81 -2.36
CA LEU A 138 -15.73 8.68 -1.45
C LEU A 138 -15.07 9.07 -0.12
N GLU A 139 -14.10 9.98 -0.17
CA GLU A 139 -13.46 10.54 1.02
C GLU A 139 -14.50 11.17 1.95
N ALA A 140 -15.38 12.02 1.40
CA ALA A 140 -16.45 12.68 2.14
C ALA A 140 -17.48 11.68 2.70
N GLU A 141 -17.83 10.63 1.95
CA GLU A 141 -18.74 9.58 2.42
C GLU A 141 -18.18 8.79 3.63
N LEU A 142 -16.86 8.72 3.74
CA LEU A 142 -16.18 7.96 4.77
C LEU A 142 -15.76 8.82 5.97
N GLU A 143 -16.02 10.13 5.94
CA GLU A 143 -15.72 11.03 7.05
C GLU A 143 -16.41 10.54 8.33
N THR A 144 -15.63 10.51 9.40
CA THR A 144 -16.06 10.04 10.72
C THR A 144 -15.66 11.06 11.78
N PRO A 145 -16.48 11.30 12.82
CA PRO A 145 -16.09 12.15 13.94
C PRO A 145 -14.77 11.70 14.59
N ALA A 146 -14.04 12.64 15.19
CA ALA A 146 -12.82 12.32 15.94
C ALA A 146 -13.09 11.24 17.01
N GLY A 147 -12.27 10.20 17.02
CA GLY A 147 -12.39 9.07 17.95
C GLY A 147 -13.47 8.04 17.61
N ALA A 148 -14.21 8.21 16.50
CA ALA A 148 -15.08 7.16 15.99
C ALA A 148 -14.25 6.00 15.41
N PRO A 149 -14.78 4.75 15.40
CA PRO A 149 -14.10 3.62 14.78
C PRO A 149 -13.79 3.88 13.31
N TYR A 150 -12.64 3.36 12.85
CA TYR A 150 -12.26 3.44 11.44
C TYR A 150 -13.36 2.85 10.55
N LYS A 151 -13.82 3.66 9.59
CA LYS A 151 -14.80 3.23 8.57
C LYS A 151 -14.03 2.79 7.32
N PRO A 152 -13.94 1.48 7.02
CA PRO A 152 -13.17 0.99 5.90
C PRO A 152 -13.85 1.37 4.57
N PRO A 153 -13.07 1.65 3.51
CA PRO A 153 -13.63 1.92 2.20
C PRO A 153 -14.22 0.66 1.56
N PRO A 154 -15.13 0.80 0.58
CA PRO A 154 -15.49 -0.31 -0.29
C PRO A 154 -14.25 -0.82 -1.05
N PRO A 155 -14.18 -2.12 -1.38
CA PRO A 155 -13.14 -2.64 -2.25
C PRO A 155 -13.09 -1.90 -3.59
N TYR A 156 -11.91 -1.84 -4.20
CA TYR A 156 -11.75 -1.25 -5.52
C TYR A 156 -12.73 -1.90 -6.54
N PRO A 157 -13.53 -1.12 -7.29
CA PRO A 157 -14.51 -1.68 -8.21
C PRO A 157 -13.88 -2.52 -9.33
N ARG A 158 -14.42 -3.72 -9.58
CA ARG A 158 -13.83 -4.70 -10.53
C ARG A 158 -13.70 -4.19 -11.96
N ASN A 159 -14.61 -3.32 -12.39
CA ASN A 159 -14.70 -2.84 -13.78
C ASN A 159 -14.28 -1.38 -13.94
N LEU A 160 -13.54 -0.83 -12.96
CA LEU A 160 -13.06 0.56 -13.00
C LEU A 160 -11.60 0.57 -13.43
N SER A 161 -11.31 1.09 -14.63
CA SER A 161 -9.93 1.30 -15.08
C SER A 161 -9.21 2.35 -14.23
N LEU A 162 -7.87 2.37 -14.27
CA LEU A 162 -7.10 3.42 -13.60
C LEU A 162 -7.35 4.80 -14.21
N LYS A 163 -7.64 4.88 -15.52
CA LYS A 163 -7.97 6.14 -16.20
C LYS A 163 -9.28 6.72 -15.71
N GLU A 164 -10.36 5.94 -15.74
CA GLU A 164 -11.66 6.36 -15.20
C GLU A 164 -11.57 6.69 -13.70
N ARG A 165 -10.73 5.96 -12.96
CA ARG A 165 -10.48 6.27 -11.55
C ARG A 165 -9.84 7.65 -11.37
N ILE A 166 -8.85 8.01 -12.17
CA ILE A 166 -8.23 9.35 -12.11
C ILE A 166 -9.25 10.43 -12.49
N GLU A 167 -10.12 10.20 -13.46
CA GLU A 167 -11.16 11.16 -13.89
C GLU A 167 -12.18 11.50 -12.78
N MET A 168 -12.24 10.69 -11.72
CA MET A 168 -13.03 11.00 -10.52
C MET A 168 -12.41 12.10 -9.63
N GLU A 169 -11.18 12.52 -9.92
CA GLU A 169 -10.47 13.57 -9.20
C GLU A 169 -10.50 14.87 -10.02
N PRO A 170 -10.89 16.01 -9.42
CA PRO A 170 -10.86 17.28 -10.14
C PRO A 170 -9.42 17.69 -10.48
N GLU A 171 -9.26 18.53 -11.50
CA GLU A 171 -7.94 19.03 -11.91
C GLU A 171 -7.24 19.72 -10.73
N GLY A 172 -6.00 19.31 -10.45
CA GLY A 172 -5.22 19.83 -9.32
C GLY A 172 -5.64 19.30 -7.95
N TYR A 173 -6.43 18.22 -7.89
CA TYR A 173 -6.79 17.57 -6.63
C TYR A 173 -5.54 17.10 -5.86
N GLU A 174 -5.53 17.44 -4.57
CA GLU A 174 -4.59 16.91 -3.59
C GLU A 174 -5.37 16.05 -2.60
N PRO A 175 -4.97 14.78 -2.38
CA PRO A 175 -5.61 13.91 -1.40
C PRO A 175 -5.66 14.55 -0.02
N LEU A 176 -6.81 14.43 0.65
CA LEU A 176 -7.02 15.00 1.98
C LEU A 176 -6.12 14.31 3.01
N HIS A 177 -5.36 15.11 3.76
CA HIS A 177 -4.62 14.68 4.94
C HIS A 177 -5.45 14.94 6.20
N HIS A 178 -5.86 13.88 6.89
CA HIS A 178 -6.62 13.98 8.15
C HIS A 178 -5.65 14.11 9.32
N GLU A 179 -5.82 15.17 10.10
CA GLU A 179 -5.02 15.40 11.30
C GLU A 179 -5.58 14.60 12.49
N GLY A 180 -4.69 14.16 13.38
CA GLY A 180 -5.08 13.54 14.65
C GLY A 180 -5.62 12.10 14.51
N THR A 181 -5.20 11.37 13.49
CA THR A 181 -5.59 9.96 13.25
C THR A 181 -4.80 8.95 14.07
N GLY A 182 -3.63 9.31 14.61
CA GLY A 182 -2.78 8.42 15.40
C GLY A 182 -3.45 7.94 16.68
N VAL A 183 -3.34 6.64 16.98
CA VAL A 183 -4.08 6.02 18.09
C VAL A 183 -3.39 6.20 19.45
N ASP A 184 -2.09 6.48 19.47
CA ASP A 184 -1.31 6.71 20.69
C ASP A 184 -0.41 7.96 20.64
N GLU A 185 0.34 8.21 21.71
CA GLU A 185 1.23 9.38 21.80
C GLU A 185 2.39 9.35 20.81
N GLU A 186 2.86 8.16 20.43
CA GLU A 186 3.96 8.00 19.49
C GLU A 186 3.46 8.28 18.07
N GLU A 187 2.34 7.69 17.68
CA GLU A 187 1.75 7.88 16.36
C GLU A 187 1.26 9.32 16.12
N ARG A 188 0.73 9.98 17.15
CA ARG A 188 0.36 11.41 17.06
C ARG A 188 1.55 12.33 16.81
N ALA A 189 2.78 11.86 17.01
CA ALA A 189 3.99 12.61 16.70
C ALA A 189 4.52 12.35 15.28
N TYR A 190 3.90 11.44 14.52
CA TYR A 190 4.28 11.17 13.14
C TYR A 190 3.84 12.33 12.25
N GLY A 191 4.73 12.71 11.32
CA GLY A 191 4.37 13.53 10.17
C GLY A 191 4.27 12.65 8.93
N SER A 192 3.43 13.01 7.97
CA SER A 192 3.32 12.29 6.70
C SER A 192 3.25 13.26 5.52
N GLU A 193 3.70 12.82 4.36
CA GLU A 193 3.65 13.62 3.14
C GLU A 193 3.61 12.74 1.88
N LEU A 194 3.04 13.29 0.80
CA LEU A 194 3.05 12.68 -0.53
C LEU A 194 4.33 13.08 -1.28
N LEU A 195 5.19 12.09 -1.53
CA LEU A 195 6.47 12.28 -2.22
C LEU A 195 6.47 11.63 -3.60
N GLY A 196 7.25 12.17 -4.53
CA GLY A 196 7.54 11.46 -5.78
C GLY A 196 8.22 10.11 -5.51
N VAL A 197 7.94 9.09 -6.32
CA VAL A 197 8.44 7.71 -6.11
C VAL A 197 9.96 7.65 -5.88
N ASP A 198 10.75 8.35 -6.70
CA ASP A 198 12.21 8.34 -6.59
C ASP A 198 12.70 8.97 -5.27
N GLU A 199 12.05 10.05 -4.85
CA GLU A 199 12.35 10.72 -3.59
C GLU A 199 11.95 9.84 -2.39
N ALA A 200 10.76 9.23 -2.43
CA ALA A 200 10.31 8.30 -1.41
C ALA A 200 11.29 7.14 -1.24
N VAL A 201 11.76 6.54 -2.34
CA VAL A 201 12.76 5.46 -2.33
C VAL A 201 14.08 5.91 -1.72
N MET A 202 14.52 7.14 -1.99
CA MET A 202 15.71 7.70 -1.37
C MET A 202 15.55 7.87 0.15
N ARG A 203 14.42 8.45 0.60
CA ARG A 203 14.15 8.73 2.01
C ARG A 203 13.93 7.46 2.85
N LEU A 204 13.24 6.47 2.29
CA LEU A 204 13.03 5.14 2.90
C LEU A 204 14.33 4.30 2.94
N GLY A 205 15.40 4.81 2.33
CA GLY A 205 16.67 4.12 2.14
C GLY A 205 16.59 3.19 0.94
N ALA A 206 17.34 3.49 -0.12
CA ALA A 206 17.29 2.79 -1.41
C ALA A 206 17.63 1.28 -1.40
N ARG A 207 18.03 0.74 -0.25
CA ARG A 207 18.28 -0.70 -0.01
C ARG A 207 17.40 -1.27 1.10
N GLY A 208 16.36 -0.54 1.49
CA GLY A 208 15.41 -0.95 2.51
C GLY A 208 14.22 -1.68 1.87
N VAL A 209 13.60 -2.58 2.63
CA VAL A 209 12.43 -3.32 2.14
C VAL A 209 11.26 -2.39 1.80
N MET A 210 11.07 -1.30 2.54
CA MET A 210 10.02 -0.32 2.22
C MET A 210 10.25 0.35 0.85
N ALA A 211 11.51 0.61 0.47
CA ALA A 211 11.83 1.09 -0.86
C ALA A 211 11.54 0.02 -1.94
N ASP A 212 11.83 -1.26 -1.67
CA ASP A 212 11.48 -2.37 -2.57
C ASP A 212 9.95 -2.48 -2.75
N VAL A 213 9.17 -2.28 -1.69
CA VAL A 213 7.70 -2.26 -1.71
C VAL A 213 7.19 -1.12 -2.60
N VAL A 214 7.70 0.10 -2.43
CA VAL A 214 7.35 1.25 -3.28
C VAL A 214 7.69 0.97 -4.75
N MET A 215 8.90 0.49 -5.03
CA MET A 215 9.34 0.20 -6.40
C MET A 215 8.48 -0.88 -7.07
N LYS A 216 8.16 -1.95 -6.33
CA LYS A 216 7.32 -3.04 -6.84
C LYS A 216 5.88 -2.59 -7.06
N GLY A 217 5.32 -1.80 -6.14
CA GLY A 217 3.98 -1.21 -6.29
C GLY A 217 3.90 -0.28 -7.48
N TRP A 218 4.85 0.65 -7.61
CA TRP A 218 4.88 1.58 -8.74
C TRP A 218 5.07 0.88 -10.08
N LYS A 219 5.92 -0.16 -10.14
CA LYS A 219 6.04 -0.98 -11.34
C LYS A 219 4.70 -1.63 -11.69
N ALA A 220 4.01 -2.24 -10.71
CA ALA A 220 2.76 -2.92 -10.95
C ALA A 220 1.61 -1.98 -11.37
N ILE A 221 1.59 -0.74 -10.87
CA ILE A 221 0.67 0.32 -11.33
C ILE A 221 0.92 0.63 -12.82
N LYS A 222 2.18 0.82 -13.22
CA LYS A 222 2.54 1.02 -14.64
C LYS A 222 2.21 -0.19 -15.52
N ASP A 223 2.44 -1.40 -15.01
CA ASP A 223 2.07 -2.63 -15.72
C ASP A 223 0.55 -2.70 -15.93
N ARG A 224 -0.25 -2.28 -14.93
CA ARG A 224 -1.71 -2.21 -15.03
C ARG A 224 -2.14 -1.22 -16.10
N TYR A 225 -1.56 -0.02 -16.15
CA TYR A 225 -1.82 0.95 -17.23
C TYR A 225 -1.56 0.35 -18.61
N ALA A 226 -0.39 -0.27 -18.79
CA ALA A 226 -0.04 -0.89 -20.07
C ALA A 226 -1.03 -2.00 -20.46
N MET A 227 -1.49 -2.78 -19.49
CA MET A 227 -2.48 -3.84 -19.70
C MET A 227 -3.86 -3.30 -20.09
N GLU A 228 -4.35 -2.27 -19.40
CA GLU A 228 -5.64 -1.62 -19.69
C GLU A 228 -5.60 -0.89 -21.05
N ASP A 229 -4.47 -0.26 -21.39
CA ASP A 229 -4.27 0.42 -22.68
C ASP A 229 -4.24 -0.58 -23.85
N ALA A 230 -3.54 -1.71 -23.69
CA ALA A 230 -3.51 -2.77 -24.69
C ALA A 230 -4.91 -3.35 -24.94
N ALA A 231 -5.68 -3.62 -23.87
CA ALA A 231 -7.06 -4.11 -23.99
C ALA A 231 -7.98 -3.12 -24.72
N THR A 232 -7.75 -1.81 -24.55
CA THR A 232 -8.53 -0.78 -25.25
C THR A 232 -8.18 -0.71 -26.75
N CYS A 233 -6.91 -0.91 -27.12
CA CYS A 233 -6.45 -0.93 -28.51
C CYS A 233 -6.85 -2.21 -29.27
N GLU A 234 -7.01 -3.34 -28.58
CA GLU A 234 -7.42 -4.63 -29.15
C GLU A 234 -8.94 -4.79 -29.30
N SER A 235 -9.73 -3.74 -29.07
CA SER A 235 -11.17 -3.72 -29.36
C SER A 235 -11.47 -2.93 -30.65
N PRO A 236 -11.23 -3.49 -31.85
CA PRO A 236 -11.94 -3.05 -33.04
C PRO A 236 -13.31 -3.71 -33.05
N GLU A 237 -14.31 -2.92 -33.43
CA GLU A 237 -15.66 -3.30 -33.82
C GLU A 237 -15.77 -4.75 -34.32
N ALA A 238 -16.31 -5.64 -33.49
CA ALA A 238 -16.88 -6.88 -33.97
C ALA A 238 -18.27 -6.56 -34.53
N VAL A 239 -18.28 -6.10 -35.79
CA VAL A 239 -19.43 -6.12 -36.71
C VAL A 239 -19.87 -7.55 -36.94
#